data_AF-A0A0C3E429-F1
#
_entry.id   AF-A0A0C3E429-F1
#
_cell.length_a   1.000
_cell.length_b   1.000
_cell.length_c   1.000
_cell.angle_alpha   90.00
_cell.angle_beta   90.00
_cell.angle_gamma   90.00
#
_symmetry.space_group_name_H-M   'P 1'
#
loop_
_entity.id
_entity.type
_entity.pdbx_description
1 polymer ?
#
loop_
_entity_poly.entity_id
_entity_poly.type
_entity_poly.pdbx_seq_one_letter_code
_entity_poly.pdbx_strand_id
1 'polypeptide(L)'
;LRSLGPYDHLKHCYRYCFADVQRNVATLRHAVTPEVYRAMFRLSSFEAHDLEATLNIIRAGGWKAKAWLKDKIEGNKFALPALYFQKSLIPADIWRACPTTTNSNEQAHQNINQDGTNLSVLGGIMHGRDYNDCMEASININNLYGIHT
;
A
#
# COMPACT_ATOMS: atom_id res chain seq x y z
N LEU A 1 -15.68 -12.49 -2.30
CA LEU A 1 -15.25 -11.18 -2.85
C LEU A 1 -16.41 -10.20 -3.09
N ARG A 2 -17.59 -10.61 -3.61
CA ARG A 2 -18.73 -9.70 -3.91
C ARG A 2 -19.41 -9.02 -2.70
N SER A 3 -19.04 -9.37 -1.47
CA SER A 3 -19.64 -8.88 -0.22
C SER A 3 -18.68 -8.03 0.63
N LEU A 4 -17.50 -7.69 0.10
CA LEU A 4 -16.49 -6.91 0.83
C LEU A 4 -16.73 -5.42 0.63
N GLY A 5 -16.49 -4.63 1.69
CA GLY A 5 -16.52 -3.17 1.56
C GLY A 5 -15.32 -2.66 0.75
N PRO A 6 -15.37 -1.42 0.23
CA PRO A 6 -14.28 -0.85 -0.57
C PRO A 6 -12.90 -0.93 0.10
N TYR A 7 -12.83 -0.70 1.43
CA TYR A 7 -11.58 -0.80 2.19
C TYR A 7 -11.12 -2.23 2.47
N ASP A 8 -12.04 -3.19 2.49
CA ASP A 8 -11.68 -4.59 2.67
C ASP A 8 -11.04 -5.16 1.41
N HIS A 9 -11.48 -4.71 0.23
CA HIS A 9 -10.80 -5.03 -1.03
C HIS A 9 -9.34 -4.58 -1.04
N LEU A 10 -9.03 -3.40 -0.49
CA LEU A 10 -7.66 -2.89 -0.43
C LEU A 10 -6.72 -3.80 0.39
N LYS A 11 -7.23 -4.56 1.36
CA LYS A 11 -6.42 -5.53 2.11
C LYS A 11 -5.88 -6.66 1.22
N HIS A 12 -6.51 -6.92 0.07
CA HIS A 12 -6.14 -7.99 -0.86
C HIS A 12 -5.23 -7.54 -2.00
N CYS A 13 -5.05 -6.24 -2.23
CA CYS A 13 -4.31 -5.75 -3.40
C CYS A 13 -3.42 -4.52 -3.16
N TYR A 14 -3.55 -3.84 -2.01
CA TYR A 14 -2.81 -2.62 -1.73
C TYR A 14 -1.70 -2.82 -0.67
N ARG A 15 -0.49 -2.36 -1.00
CA ARG A 15 0.71 -2.37 -0.16
C ARG A 15 1.41 -1.02 -0.30
N TYR A 16 1.89 -0.44 0.81
CA TYR A 16 2.74 0.74 0.74
C TYR A 16 4.11 0.42 0.13
N CYS A 17 4.62 1.34 -0.70
CA CYS A 17 6.01 1.33 -1.08
C CYS A 17 6.88 1.63 0.13
N PHE A 18 7.94 0.83 0.33
CA PHE A 18 8.87 1.05 1.43
C PHE A 18 9.56 2.42 1.32
N ALA A 19 9.85 2.91 0.11
CA ALA A 19 10.41 4.24 -0.10
C ALA A 19 9.48 5.38 0.38
N ASP A 20 8.16 5.24 0.16
CA ASP A 20 7.18 6.21 0.64
C ASP A 20 7.12 6.22 2.18
N VAL A 21 7.03 5.03 2.79
CA VAL A 21 7.09 4.90 4.25
C VAL A 21 8.38 5.51 4.80
N GLN A 22 9.52 5.22 4.17
CA GLN A 22 10.81 5.72 4.61
C GLN A 22 10.89 7.24 4.52
N ARG A 23 10.43 7.86 3.43
CA ARG A 23 10.40 9.33 3.28
C ARG A 23 9.48 9.96 4.32
N ASN A 24 8.27 9.42 4.46
CA ASN A 24 7.27 9.95 5.40
C ASN A 24 7.74 9.84 6.85
N VAL A 25 8.29 8.70 7.26
CA VAL A 25 8.83 8.51 8.61
C VAL A 25 10.11 9.32 8.82
N ALA A 26 10.96 9.49 7.80
CA ALA A 26 12.18 10.31 7.90
C ALA A 26 11.89 11.77 8.30
N THR A 27 10.75 12.34 7.88
CA THR A 27 10.33 13.69 8.32
C THR A 27 10.13 13.80 9.84
N LEU A 28 9.88 12.67 10.51
CA LEU A 28 9.64 12.58 11.94
C LEU A 28 10.92 12.26 12.74
N ARG A 29 12.06 12.03 12.08
CA ARG A 29 13.32 11.61 12.72
C ARG A 29 13.76 12.50 13.88
N HIS A 30 13.61 13.82 13.74
CA HIS A 30 13.99 14.79 14.77
C HIS A 30 12.86 15.10 15.77
N ALA A 31 11.66 14.60 15.50
CA ALA A 31 10.47 14.83 16.30
C ALA A 31 10.18 13.72 17.32
N VAL A 32 10.80 12.56 17.16
CA VAL A 32 10.56 11.37 18.00
C VAL A 32 11.88 10.78 18.46
N THR A 33 11.84 9.99 19.53
CA THR A 33 13.04 9.30 20.02
C THR A 33 13.49 8.21 19.04
N PRO A 34 14.77 7.79 19.08
CA PRO A 34 15.25 6.70 18.23
C PRO A 34 14.48 5.39 18.41
N GLU A 35 13.99 5.11 19.62
CA GLU A 35 13.17 3.95 19.92
C GLU A 35 11.82 4.00 19.18
N VAL A 36 11.11 5.13 19.28
CA VAL A 36 9.84 5.35 18.58
C VAL A 36 10.05 5.29 17.07
N TYR A 37 11.12 5.94 16.57
CA TYR A 37 11.48 5.91 15.15
C TYR A 37 11.66 4.48 14.64
N ARG A 38 12.40 3.64 15.38
CA ARG A 38 12.57 2.21 15.04
C ARG A 38 11.25 1.45 15.09
N ALA A 39 10.38 1.73 16.07
CA ALA A 39 9.06 1.10 16.15
C ALA A 39 8.18 1.45 14.95
N MET A 40 8.22 2.70 14.48
CA MET A 40 7.51 3.14 13.28
C MET A 40 7.97 2.39 12.02
N PHE A 41 9.28 2.19 11.84
CA PHE A 41 9.81 1.35 10.76
C PHE A 41 9.45 -0.13 10.94
N ARG A 42 9.49 -0.65 12.16
CA ARG A 42 9.15 -2.04 12.46
C ARG A 42 7.71 -2.37 12.06
N LEU A 43 6.80 -1.40 12.15
CA LEU A 43 5.41 -1.55 11.70
C LEU A 43 5.29 -1.84 10.19
N SER A 44 6.28 -1.41 9.39
CA SER A 44 6.34 -1.69 7.95
C SER A 44 7.02 -3.01 7.58
N SER A 45 7.25 -3.88 8.57
CA SER A 45 7.91 -5.17 8.37
C SER A 45 6.97 -6.22 7.76
N PHE A 46 7.55 -7.11 6.97
CA PHE A 46 6.92 -8.36 6.56
C PHE A 46 6.85 -9.36 7.73
N GLU A 47 7.90 -9.38 8.56
CA GLU A 47 8.05 -10.32 9.66
C GLU A 47 7.04 -10.06 10.78
N ALA A 48 6.46 -11.16 11.28
CA ALA A 48 5.58 -11.14 12.44
C ALA A 48 6.34 -10.64 13.67
N HIS A 49 5.66 -9.84 14.49
CA HIS A 49 6.18 -9.32 15.75
C HIS A 49 5.01 -8.94 16.65
N ASP A 50 5.29 -8.64 17.92
CA ASP A 50 4.26 -8.12 18.84
C ASP A 50 3.81 -6.74 18.36
N LEU A 51 2.66 -6.74 17.68
CA LEU A 51 2.06 -5.56 17.12
C LEU A 51 1.66 -4.59 18.22
N GLU A 52 1.01 -5.04 19.30
CA GLU A 52 0.55 -4.12 20.34
C GLU A 52 1.69 -3.53 21.14
N ALA A 53 2.76 -4.29 21.42
CA ALA A 53 3.96 -3.71 22.02
C ALA A 53 4.52 -2.59 21.13
N THR A 54 4.60 -2.82 19.81
CA THR A 54 5.08 -1.82 18.85
C THR A 54 4.16 -0.59 18.79
N LEU A 55 2.84 -0.80 18.76
CA LEU A 55 1.86 0.28 18.79
C LEU A 55 1.95 1.09 20.08
N ASN A 56 2.16 0.45 21.23
CA ASN A 56 2.31 1.12 22.52
C ASN A 56 3.56 1.99 22.58
N ILE A 57 4.69 1.54 22.03
CA ILE A 57 5.90 2.36 21.89
C ILE A 57 5.59 3.61 21.07
N ILE A 58 4.90 3.47 19.94
CA ILE A 58 4.55 4.60 19.07
C ILE A 58 3.57 5.55 19.76
N ARG A 59 2.56 5.01 20.48
CA ARG A 59 1.61 5.81 21.28
C ARG A 59 2.33 6.62 22.37
N ALA A 60 3.43 6.11 22.94
CA ALA A 60 4.22 6.84 23.93
C ALA A 60 5.12 7.94 23.33
N GLY A 61 5.34 7.94 22.01
CA GLY A 61 6.33 8.78 21.32
C GLY A 61 5.98 10.26 21.10
N GLY A 62 5.08 10.83 21.91
CA GLY A 62 4.65 12.22 21.80
C GLY A 62 3.59 12.47 20.72
N TRP A 63 3.20 13.75 20.55
CA TRP A 63 2.03 14.11 19.74
C TRP A 63 2.17 13.79 18.25
N LYS A 64 3.38 13.97 17.67
CA LYS A 64 3.65 13.66 16.25
C LYS A 64 3.57 12.16 15.97
N ALA A 65 4.13 11.32 16.84
CA ALA A 65 4.03 9.87 16.72
C ALA A 65 2.57 9.39 16.87
N LYS A 66 1.83 9.93 17.85
CA LYS A 66 0.40 9.66 18.02
C LYS A 66 -0.42 10.07 16.80
N ALA A 67 -0.18 11.26 16.26
CA ALA A 67 -0.90 11.75 15.07
C ALA A 67 -0.61 10.87 13.85
N TRP A 68 0.66 10.50 13.62
CA TRP A 68 1.03 9.57 12.57
C TRP A 68 0.33 8.21 12.75
N LEU A 69 0.29 7.67 13.98
CA LEU A 69 -0.35 6.39 14.24
C LEU A 69 -1.86 6.45 14.05
N LYS A 70 -2.49 7.55 14.50
CA LYS A 70 -3.91 7.80 14.31
C LYS A 70 -4.28 7.80 12.83
N ASP A 71 -3.48 8.43 11.98
CA ASP A 71 -3.68 8.39 10.52
C ASP A 71 -3.66 6.95 9.98
N LYS A 72 -2.75 6.09 10.48
CA LYS A 72 -2.62 4.70 10.03
C LYS A 72 -3.71 3.75 10.52
N ILE A 73 -4.37 4.05 11.65
CA ILE A 73 -5.42 3.21 12.24
C ILE A 73 -6.82 3.75 11.92
N GLU A 74 -7.03 5.06 12.13
CA GLU A 74 -8.36 5.69 12.08
C GLU A 74 -8.57 6.50 10.80
N GLY A 75 -7.55 7.23 10.35
CA GLY A 75 -7.64 8.10 9.16
C GLY A 75 -7.86 7.30 7.88
N ASN A 76 -7.06 6.24 7.71
CA ASN A 76 -7.11 5.37 6.54
C ASN A 76 -7.31 3.92 6.98
N LYS A 77 -8.55 3.40 6.86
CA LYS A 77 -8.94 2.04 7.28
C LYS A 77 -8.13 0.90 6.62
N PHE A 78 -7.40 1.21 5.56
CA PHE A 78 -6.55 0.28 4.80
C PHE A 78 -5.06 0.46 5.07
N ALA A 79 -4.63 1.51 5.80
CA ALA A 79 -3.22 1.85 5.88
C ALA A 79 -2.41 0.85 6.71
N LEU A 80 -2.93 0.41 7.85
CA LEU A 80 -2.29 -0.64 8.66
C LEU A 80 -2.09 -1.96 7.89
N PRO A 81 -3.10 -2.56 7.23
CA PRO A 81 -2.90 -3.78 6.45
C PRO A 81 -2.03 -3.59 5.19
N ALA A 82 -1.87 -2.35 4.73
CA ALA A 82 -0.96 -2.02 3.64
C ALA A 82 0.50 -1.83 4.09
N LEU A 83 0.72 -1.50 5.37
CA LEU A 83 2.04 -1.38 5.98
C LEU A 83 2.52 -2.71 6.55
N TYR A 84 1.61 -3.44 7.22
CA TYR A 84 1.94 -4.60 8.02
C TYR A 84 1.34 -5.87 7.41
N PHE A 85 2.21 -6.74 6.89
CA PHE A 85 1.82 -7.93 6.13
C PHE A 85 0.86 -8.86 6.90
N GLN A 86 1.05 -9.05 8.21
CA GLN A 86 0.20 -9.95 9.00
C GLN A 86 -1.26 -9.47 9.14
N LYS A 87 -1.55 -8.22 8.76
CA LYS A 87 -2.92 -7.69 8.65
C LYS A 87 -3.39 -7.61 7.19
N SER A 88 -2.48 -7.80 6.23
CA SER A 88 -2.80 -7.92 4.81
C SER A 88 -3.44 -9.28 4.51
N LEU A 89 -4.21 -9.32 3.43
CA LEU A 89 -4.75 -10.53 2.82
C LEU A 89 -4.12 -10.81 1.46
N ILE A 90 -3.06 -10.07 1.10
CA ILE A 90 -2.23 -10.34 -0.08
C ILE A 90 -1.41 -11.63 0.17
N PRO A 91 -1.33 -12.56 -0.80
CA PRO A 91 -0.45 -13.72 -0.72
C PRO A 91 1.03 -13.34 -0.49
N ALA A 92 1.75 -14.13 0.31
CA ALA A 92 3.11 -13.80 0.75
C ALA A 92 4.15 -13.69 -0.39
N ASP A 93 3.99 -14.51 -1.43
CA ASP A 93 4.76 -14.49 -2.67
C ASP A 93 4.54 -13.19 -3.44
N ILE A 94 3.27 -12.78 -3.60
CA ILE A 94 2.90 -11.52 -4.26
C ILE A 94 3.38 -10.31 -3.46
N TRP A 95 3.20 -10.33 -2.13
CA TRP A 95 3.67 -9.25 -1.26
C TRP A 95 5.18 -9.06 -1.41
N ARG A 96 5.97 -10.14 -1.36
CA ARG A 96 7.44 -10.08 -1.48
C ARG A 96 7.93 -9.75 -2.89
N ALA A 97 7.18 -10.11 -3.93
CA ALA A 97 7.51 -9.79 -5.32
C ALA A 97 7.41 -8.28 -5.63
N CYS A 98 6.65 -7.52 -4.84
CA CYS A 98 6.51 -6.07 -5.04
C CYS A 98 7.82 -5.34 -4.67
N PRO A 99 8.47 -4.63 -5.61
CA PRO A 99 9.75 -3.95 -5.38
C PRO A 99 9.67 -2.96 -4.22
N THR A 100 10.70 -2.94 -3.38
CA THR A 100 10.78 -2.06 -2.21
C THR A 100 11.19 -0.62 -2.56
N THR A 101 11.68 -0.37 -3.79
CA THR A 101 12.41 0.86 -4.14
C THR A 101 11.75 1.70 -5.22
N THR A 102 11.04 1.10 -6.17
CA THR A 102 10.33 1.81 -7.24
C THR A 102 8.90 1.37 -7.24
N ASN A 103 8.03 2.33 -6.98
CA ASN A 103 6.63 2.03 -6.84
C ASN A 103 5.97 2.03 -8.23
N SER A 104 6.07 0.92 -8.95
CA SER A 104 5.20 0.67 -10.12
C SER A 104 3.73 0.72 -9.72
N ASN A 105 3.38 0.42 -8.46
CA ASN A 105 2.06 0.69 -7.91
C ASN A 105 1.78 2.20 -7.72
N GLU A 106 2.75 3.09 -7.44
CA GLU A 106 2.56 4.56 -7.34
C GLU A 106 2.46 5.11 -8.73
N GLN A 107 3.21 4.60 -9.73
CA GLN A 107 2.95 4.98 -11.10
C GLN A 107 1.56 4.52 -11.54
N ALA A 108 1.12 3.32 -11.17
CA ALA A 108 -0.27 2.90 -11.41
C ALA A 108 -1.28 3.77 -10.65
N HIS A 109 -1.05 4.06 -9.36
CA HIS A 109 -1.88 4.94 -8.55
C HIS A 109 -1.81 6.40 -8.97
N GLN A 110 -0.68 6.88 -9.49
CA GLN A 110 -0.46 8.23 -9.99
C GLN A 110 -1.11 8.37 -11.36
N ASN A 111 -1.05 7.37 -12.23
CA ASN A 111 -1.80 7.34 -13.48
C ASN A 111 -3.30 7.31 -13.17
N ILE A 112 -3.76 6.45 -12.25
CA ILE A 112 -5.16 6.40 -11.78
C ILE A 112 -5.57 7.70 -11.06
N ASN A 113 -4.70 8.33 -10.26
CA ASN A 113 -5.00 9.57 -9.53
C ASN A 113 -4.88 10.82 -10.41
N GLN A 114 -4.03 10.82 -11.44
CA GLN A 114 -3.96 11.88 -12.47
C GLN A 114 -5.21 11.85 -13.34
N ASP A 115 -5.78 10.67 -13.58
CA ASP A 115 -7.08 10.49 -14.21
C ASP A 115 -8.27 10.73 -13.25
N GLY A 116 -8.05 10.91 -11.94
CA GLY A 116 -9.13 10.72 -10.97
C GLY A 116 -8.97 11.32 -9.58
N THR A 117 -8.98 12.65 -9.46
CA THR A 117 -9.51 13.28 -8.23
C THR A 117 -11.04 13.26 -8.16
N ASN A 118 -11.71 12.89 -9.26
CA ASN A 118 -13.17 12.78 -9.39
C ASN A 118 -13.66 11.43 -9.97
N LEU A 119 -12.79 10.43 -10.11
CA LEU A 119 -13.20 9.16 -10.73
C LEU A 119 -14.00 8.33 -9.71
N SER A 120 -15.26 8.05 -10.03
CA SER A 120 -16.08 7.15 -9.22
C SER A 120 -15.46 5.74 -9.18
N VAL A 121 -15.73 4.97 -8.12
CA VAL A 121 -15.28 3.56 -7.99
C VAL A 121 -15.69 2.73 -9.22
N LEU A 122 -16.85 3.01 -9.81
CA LEU A 122 -17.29 2.39 -11.06
C LEU A 122 -16.38 2.76 -12.23
N GLY A 123 -16.00 4.02 -12.37
CA GLY A 123 -15.04 4.48 -13.38
C GLY A 123 -13.68 3.80 -13.23
N GLY A 124 -13.20 3.62 -11.99
CA GLY A 124 -11.97 2.87 -11.72
C GLY A 124 -12.07 1.39 -12.10
N ILE A 125 -13.20 0.74 -11.84
CA ILE A 125 -13.43 -0.68 -12.23
C ILE A 125 -13.53 -0.81 -13.76
N MET A 126 -14.23 0.12 -14.42
CA MET A 126 -14.36 0.12 -15.87
C MET A 126 -13.00 0.33 -16.55
N HIS A 127 -12.19 1.29 -16.09
CA HIS A 127 -10.83 1.45 -16.61
C HIS A 127 -9.92 0.27 -16.30
N GLY A 128 -10.03 -0.35 -15.12
CA GLY A 128 -9.30 -1.58 -14.82
C GLY A 128 -9.67 -2.72 -15.77
N ARG A 129 -10.94 -2.80 -16.17
CA ARG A 129 -11.41 -3.76 -17.19
C ARG A 129 -10.85 -3.43 -18.58
N ASP A 130 -10.97 -2.18 -19.03
CA ASP A 130 -10.49 -1.76 -20.34
C ASP A 130 -8.97 -2.01 -20.48
N TYR A 131 -8.21 -1.75 -19.42
CA TYR A 131 -6.78 -2.04 -19.39
C TYR A 131 -6.50 -3.55 -19.51
N ASN A 132 -7.27 -4.38 -18.80
CA ASN A 132 -7.15 -5.84 -18.90
C ASN A 132 -7.49 -6.34 -20.31
N ASP A 133 -8.55 -5.80 -20.93
CA ASP A 133 -8.98 -6.17 -22.28
C ASP A 133 -7.90 -5.78 -23.31
N CYS A 134 -7.28 -4.60 -23.16
CA CYS A 134 -6.14 -4.17 -23.98
C CYS A 134 -4.90 -5.05 -23.79
N MET A 135 -4.61 -5.45 -22.55
CA MET A 135 -3.48 -6.33 -22.24
C MET A 135 -3.71 -7.75 -22.79
N GLU A 136 -4.93 -8.26 -22.70
CA GLU A 136 -5.33 -9.53 -23.33
C GLU A 136 -5.20 -9.46 -24.85
N ALA A 137 -5.64 -8.37 -25.47
CA ALA A 137 -5.45 -8.15 -26.91
C ALA A 137 -3.97 -8.10 -27.30
N SER A 138 -3.13 -7.42 -26.53
CA SER A 138 -1.67 -7.37 -26.75
C SER A 138 -1.02 -8.75 -26.64
N ILE A 139 -1.38 -9.54 -25.60
CA ILE A 139 -0.92 -10.93 -25.45
C ILE A 139 -1.34 -11.77 -26.65
N ASN A 140 -2.59 -11.64 -27.11
CA ASN A 140 -3.09 -12.39 -28.26
C ASN A 140 -2.35 -12.00 -29.55
N ILE A 141 -2.12 -10.71 -29.78
CA ILE A 141 -1.33 -10.21 -30.92
C ILE A 141 0.10 -10.76 -30.88
N ASN A 142 0.74 -10.74 -29.71
CA ASN A 142 2.08 -11.31 -29.54
C ASN A 142 2.08 -12.82 -29.81
N ASN A 143 1.07 -13.56 -29.35
CA ASN A 143 0.97 -15.00 -29.60
C ASN A 143 0.71 -15.33 -31.09
N LEU A 144 -0.06 -14.49 -31.78
CA LEU A 144 -0.42 -14.67 -33.20
C LEU A 144 0.71 -14.27 -34.16
N TYR A 145 1.44 -13.20 -33.85
CA TYR A 145 2.37 -12.56 -34.78
C TYR A 145 3.82 -12.49 -34.28
N GLY A 146 4.09 -12.84 -33.02
CA GLY A 146 5.42 -12.71 -32.41
C GLY A 146 5.89 -11.26 -32.24
N ILE A 147 4.97 -10.30 -32.32
CA ILE A 147 5.27 -8.87 -32.24
C ILE A 147 5.08 -8.41 -30.80
N HIS A 148 6.15 -7.89 -30.20
CA HIS A 148 6.09 -7.18 -28.93
C HIS A 148 5.63 -5.74 -29.18
N THR A 149 4.38 -5.44 -28.83
CA THR A 149 3.83 -4.07 -28.75
C THR A 149 3.90 -3.53 -27.34
#